data_AF-A0A843DTE0-F1
#
_entry.id   AF-A0A843DTE0-F1
#
_cell.length_a   1.000
_cell.length_b   1.000
_cell.length_c   1.000
_cell.angle_alpha   90.00
_cell.angle_beta   90.00
_cell.angle_gamma   90.00
#
_symmetry.space_group_name_H-M   'P 1'
#
loop_
_entity.id
_entity.type
_entity.pdbx_description
1 polymer ?
#
loop_
_entity_poly.entity_id
_entity_poly.type
_entity_poly.pdbx_seq_one_letter_code
_entity_poly.pdbx_strand_id
1 'polypeptide(L)'
;DGKPILDAALNTMGFSLTVLSQPGCGEQVSDDNFFERLNIPILQAINLMGSSAKWKESPFGLTPAEIAYCVVSPEFDGQIDASPYCGTEKQPDGNYVQMPLEDRCRALAEMAYRWAVLRHKKESEKKVAILIYMYPPRQDLAGGGYGLDTLQSVTEVLGYMKDAGYKLDWMPENGKELVTRLLEGVTNDENWASDMQLEAAAVDFVTKKQYSEWFSQLSEAVRQKFVDGWGEPLGDIHTLGDRQLLPGIMNGNVFIGFQPDRGKTDSASIHDPWTSPPHQYLGFYRWLKRVWGADAVIHVGTHGTLEWLPGKSVALSEDCFPDFILDRLPDINPYIIDNPGEGMQSKRRQYAVTTTHMIPAMGRAGGYDDIDGLITIIQQYLKTKDTESSDKLASTAEKVIEECARLNLNSDIGLSAECSLEEIDRRMDELYDYLLEVKDAMIKDGLHILGEIPSGERMCETIYSIVRYPNSTVPSLREAVARSHGLDMEELLKDPSGRQEDGT
;
A
#
# COMPACT_ATOMS: atom_id res chain seq x y z
N ASP A 1 36.34 13.43 12.07
CA ASP A 1 35.56 14.68 11.82
C ASP A 1 34.09 14.54 12.24
N GLY A 2 33.72 13.55 13.07
CA GLY A 2 32.33 13.33 13.49
C GLY A 2 31.44 12.67 12.43
N LYS A 3 31.98 12.33 11.25
CA LYS A 3 31.22 11.64 10.21
C LYS A 3 31.25 10.11 10.39
N PRO A 4 30.15 9.41 10.09
CA PRO A 4 30.12 7.96 10.03
C PRO A 4 31.16 7.44 9.03
N ILE A 5 31.89 6.38 9.42
CA ILE A 5 32.86 5.67 8.55
C ILE A 5 32.24 4.45 7.85
N LEU A 6 30.99 4.12 8.20
CA LEU A 6 30.24 2.99 7.65
C LEU A 6 29.27 3.51 6.59
N ASP A 7 29.08 2.74 5.52
CA ASP A 7 28.13 3.08 4.45
C ASP A 7 26.79 2.34 4.57
N ALA A 8 26.82 1.17 5.21
CA ALA A 8 25.68 0.34 5.61
C ALA A 8 26.11 -0.57 6.78
N ALA A 9 25.18 -1.12 7.54
CA ALA A 9 25.46 -2.10 8.59
C ALA A 9 24.50 -3.29 8.57
N LEU A 10 25.00 -4.44 9.02
CA LEU A 10 24.20 -5.62 9.32
C LEU A 10 24.07 -5.72 10.83
N ASN A 11 22.86 -5.58 11.36
CA ASN A 11 22.58 -5.81 12.76
C ASN A 11 22.21 -7.28 12.97
N THR A 12 22.98 -7.99 13.80
CA THR A 12 22.73 -9.40 14.14
C THR A 12 22.08 -9.57 15.50
N MET A 13 21.83 -8.47 16.22
CA MET A 13 21.14 -8.51 17.51
C MET A 13 19.63 -8.53 17.28
N GLY A 14 18.93 -9.36 18.04
CA GLY A 14 17.48 -9.18 18.21
C GLY A 14 17.19 -8.02 19.16
N PHE A 15 15.91 -7.69 19.26
CA PHE A 15 15.32 -6.60 20.03
C PHE A 15 15.51 -5.21 19.41
N SER A 16 14.66 -4.29 19.86
CA SER A 16 14.80 -2.87 19.56
C SER A 16 15.96 -2.29 20.37
N LEU A 17 16.74 -1.43 19.73
CA LEU A 17 17.83 -0.67 20.36
C LEU A 17 17.41 0.78 20.69
N THR A 18 16.26 1.25 20.19
CA THR A 18 15.76 2.61 20.43
C THR A 18 14.48 2.68 21.26
N VAL A 19 13.68 1.62 21.28
CA VAL A 19 12.46 1.52 22.09
C VAL A 19 12.77 0.77 23.38
N LEU A 20 12.83 1.52 24.48
CA LEU A 20 13.04 0.98 25.83
C LEU A 20 11.67 0.56 26.38
N SER A 21 11.49 -0.72 26.67
CA SER A 21 10.15 -1.26 26.93
C SER A 21 9.61 -0.95 28.35
N GLN A 22 8.46 -0.29 28.41
CA GLN A 22 7.23 -0.98 28.84
C GLN A 22 6.39 -1.29 27.58
N PRO A 23 5.98 -2.54 27.33
CA PRO A 23 5.24 -2.88 26.11
C PRO A 23 3.84 -2.25 26.12
N GLY A 24 3.50 -1.45 25.11
CA GLY A 24 2.10 -1.17 24.79
C GLY A 24 1.69 0.28 24.48
N CYS A 25 2.43 1.31 24.88
CA CYS A 25 2.03 2.71 24.59
C CYS A 25 2.97 3.46 23.66
N GLY A 26 4.21 3.00 23.43
CA GLY A 26 5.17 3.70 22.58
C GLY A 26 5.60 5.07 23.09
N GLU A 27 5.29 5.42 24.35
CA GLU A 27 5.53 6.76 24.92
C GLU A 27 6.99 7.00 25.30
N GLN A 28 7.78 5.94 25.50
CA GLN A 28 9.20 6.03 25.86
C GLN A 28 10.09 5.61 24.70
N VAL A 29 10.44 6.59 23.88
CA VAL A 29 11.51 6.49 22.88
C VAL A 29 12.83 6.85 23.57
N SER A 30 13.92 6.17 23.24
CA SER A 30 15.26 6.61 23.65
C SER A 30 15.47 8.06 23.23
N ASP A 31 15.88 8.93 24.16
CA ASP A 31 16.24 10.32 23.87
C ASP A 31 17.40 10.42 22.86
N ASP A 32 18.13 9.33 22.66
CA ASP A 32 19.22 9.21 21.70
C ASP A 32 18.97 8.07 20.69
N ASN A 33 18.48 8.43 19.50
CA ASN A 33 18.42 7.53 18.36
C ASN A 33 19.78 7.51 17.64
N PHE A 34 20.67 6.59 18.05
CA PHE A 34 22.00 6.52 17.45
C PHE A 34 21.99 6.14 15.96
N PHE A 35 20.93 5.49 15.45
CA PHE A 35 20.80 5.16 14.04
C PHE A 35 20.65 6.41 13.17
N GLU A 36 19.91 7.43 13.64
CA GLU A 36 19.79 8.72 12.95
C GLU A 36 21.14 9.43 12.81
N ARG A 37 22.00 9.34 13.83
CA ARG A 37 23.36 9.91 13.75
C ARG A 37 24.25 9.18 12.76
N LEU A 38 24.11 7.86 12.67
CA LEU A 38 24.84 7.06 11.68
C LEU A 38 24.32 7.37 10.27
N ASN A 39 23.03 7.64 10.12
CA ASN A 39 22.37 7.99 8.87
C ASN A 39 22.78 7.07 7.71
N ILE A 40 22.74 5.75 7.94
CA ILE A 40 23.11 4.70 6.99
C ILE A 40 22.03 3.60 6.98
N PRO A 41 21.91 2.83 5.89
CA PRO A 41 21.04 1.65 5.87
C PRO A 41 21.49 0.62 6.91
N ILE A 42 20.56 0.19 7.76
CA ILE A 42 20.76 -0.89 8.74
C ILE A 42 19.88 -2.06 8.35
N LEU A 43 20.49 -3.20 8.03
CA LEU A 43 19.79 -4.42 7.64
C LEU A 43 19.75 -5.37 8.84
N GLN A 44 18.57 -5.85 9.19
CA GLN A 44 18.35 -6.80 10.28
C GLN A 44 18.67 -8.23 9.80
N ALA A 45 19.86 -8.71 10.13
CA ALA A 45 20.33 -10.06 9.83
C ALA A 45 19.86 -11.03 10.91
N ILE A 46 19.01 -11.98 10.53
CA ILE A 46 18.29 -12.81 11.50
C ILE A 46 19.14 -14.00 11.96
N ASN A 47 19.24 -14.18 13.28
CA ASN A 47 19.82 -15.37 13.89
C ASN A 47 18.69 -16.37 14.23
N LEU A 48 18.71 -17.56 13.64
CA LEU A 48 17.71 -18.59 13.93
C LEU A 48 18.05 -19.29 15.25
N MET A 49 17.08 -19.38 16.15
CA MET A 49 17.19 -20.18 17.37
C MET A 49 17.16 -21.68 17.09
N GLY A 50 16.57 -22.08 15.96
CA GLY A 50 16.51 -23.46 15.50
C GLY A 50 17.63 -23.82 14.52
N SER A 51 17.69 -25.12 14.20
CA SER A 51 18.57 -25.60 13.13
C SER A 51 18.16 -25.04 11.78
N SER A 52 19.14 -24.87 10.90
CA SER A 52 18.93 -24.42 9.53
C SER A 52 17.96 -25.33 8.76
N ALA A 53 18.04 -26.64 9.00
CA ALA A 53 17.14 -27.63 8.40
C ALA A 53 15.67 -27.39 8.76
N LYS A 54 15.36 -27.10 10.03
CA LYS A 54 13.98 -26.80 10.47
C LYS A 54 13.45 -25.53 9.81
N TRP A 55 14.28 -24.49 9.69
CA TRP A 55 13.90 -23.28 8.98
C TRP A 55 13.62 -23.56 7.50
N LYS A 56 14.44 -24.37 6.82
CA LYS A 56 14.22 -24.75 5.41
C LYS A 56 12.87 -25.45 5.21
N GLU A 57 12.50 -26.37 6.10
CA GLU A 57 11.23 -27.11 6.06
C GLU A 57 10.01 -26.26 6.46
N SER A 58 10.20 -25.19 7.22
CA SER A 58 9.10 -24.35 7.70
C SER A 58 8.50 -23.46 6.59
N PRO A 59 7.18 -23.54 6.31
CA PRO A 59 6.53 -22.61 5.40
C PRO A 59 6.38 -21.19 6.01
N PHE A 60 6.47 -21.05 7.33
CA PHE A 60 6.38 -19.76 8.01
C PHE A 60 7.73 -19.02 8.06
N GLY A 61 8.85 -19.75 7.94
CA GLY A 61 10.19 -19.22 8.17
C GLY A 61 10.54 -19.19 9.65
N LEU A 62 9.98 -18.24 10.40
CA LEU A 62 10.29 -18.01 11.81
C LEU A 62 9.20 -18.52 12.77
N THR A 63 9.60 -18.79 14.01
CA THR A 63 8.68 -19.02 15.13
C THR A 63 8.05 -17.71 15.63
N PRO A 64 6.92 -17.74 16.36
CA PRO A 64 6.32 -16.52 16.92
C PRO A 64 7.26 -15.72 17.83
N ALA A 65 8.13 -16.42 18.57
CA ALA A 65 9.14 -15.77 19.39
C ALA A 65 10.16 -15.04 18.50
N GLU A 66 10.75 -15.72 17.50
CA GLU A 66 11.67 -15.12 16.53
C GLU A 66 11.09 -13.90 15.83
N ILE A 67 9.81 -13.93 15.45
CA ILE A 67 9.14 -12.78 14.86
C ILE A 67 9.14 -11.58 15.81
N ALA A 68 8.82 -11.79 17.10
CA ALA A 68 8.72 -10.70 18.06
C ALA A 68 10.06 -9.96 18.25
N TYR A 69 11.17 -10.69 18.41
CA TYR A 69 12.47 -10.07 18.71
C TYR A 69 13.35 -9.83 17.48
N CYS A 70 13.26 -10.60 16.39
CA CYS A 70 14.12 -10.41 15.21
C CYS A 70 13.46 -9.64 14.07
N VAL A 71 12.14 -9.40 14.11
CA VAL A 71 11.41 -8.68 13.07
C VAL A 71 10.69 -7.48 13.66
N VAL A 72 9.68 -7.72 14.51
CA VAL A 72 8.80 -6.65 15.02
C VAL A 72 9.56 -5.62 15.85
N SER A 73 10.44 -6.05 16.76
CA SER A 73 11.20 -5.09 17.57
C SER A 73 12.19 -4.25 16.75
N PRO A 74 13.01 -4.84 15.84
CA PRO A 74 13.83 -4.07 14.91
C PRO A 74 13.06 -3.16 13.94
N GLU A 75 11.83 -3.53 13.54
CA GLU A 75 10.98 -2.67 12.69
C GLU A 75 10.67 -1.33 13.37
N PHE A 76 10.50 -1.30 14.71
CA PHE A 76 10.33 -0.05 15.46
C PHE A 76 11.57 0.87 15.40
N ASP A 77 12.76 0.31 15.21
CA ASP A 77 14.00 1.08 15.02
C ASP A 77 14.18 1.58 13.57
N GLY A 78 13.30 1.21 12.65
CA GLY A 78 13.40 1.54 11.23
C GLY A 78 14.40 0.68 10.44
N GLN A 79 14.80 -0.48 10.97
CA GLN A 79 15.71 -1.40 10.29
C GLN A 79 15.04 -2.03 9.05
N ILE A 80 15.86 -2.36 8.05
CA ILE A 80 15.45 -3.07 6.83
C ILE A 80 15.44 -4.56 7.14
N ASP A 81 14.28 -5.21 7.06
CA ASP A 81 14.19 -6.66 7.21
C ASP A 81 15.07 -7.37 6.18
N ALA A 82 15.71 -8.46 6.58
CA ALA A 82 16.57 -9.23 5.69
C ALA A 82 16.47 -10.75 5.98
N SER A 83 17.30 -11.53 5.30
CA SER A 83 17.30 -13.00 5.46
C SER A 83 18.09 -13.47 6.68
N PRO A 84 17.85 -14.71 7.17
CA PRO A 84 18.69 -15.31 8.20
C PRO A 84 20.13 -15.52 7.76
N TYR A 85 21.10 -15.35 8.65
CA TYR A 85 22.52 -15.59 8.33
C TYR A 85 23.09 -16.87 8.95
N CYS A 86 22.48 -17.37 10.03
CA CYS A 86 22.91 -18.61 10.69
C CYS A 86 21.75 -19.36 11.33
N GLY A 87 21.99 -20.65 11.59
CA GLY A 87 21.14 -21.49 12.42
C GLY A 87 21.88 -22.05 13.62
N THR A 88 21.13 -22.29 14.70
CA THR A 88 21.66 -22.87 15.94
C THR A 88 21.59 -24.39 15.87
N GLU A 89 22.75 -25.05 15.81
CA GLU A 89 22.87 -26.51 15.77
C GLU A 89 23.38 -27.07 17.09
N LYS A 90 22.77 -28.17 17.57
CA LYS A 90 23.24 -28.90 18.75
C LYS A 90 24.29 -29.93 18.34
N GLN A 91 25.49 -29.78 18.88
CA GLN A 91 26.61 -30.68 18.65
C GLN A 91 26.50 -31.98 19.46
N PRO A 92 27.20 -33.07 19.07
CA PRO A 92 27.17 -34.35 19.79
C PRO A 92 27.63 -34.26 21.25
N ASP A 93 28.46 -33.28 21.59
CA ASP A 93 28.95 -32.99 22.95
C ASP A 93 27.90 -32.25 23.82
N GLY A 94 26.75 -31.90 23.24
CA GLY A 94 25.65 -31.19 23.89
C GLY A 94 25.70 -29.66 23.75
N ASN A 95 26.78 -29.09 23.21
CA ASN A 95 26.93 -27.65 23.02
C ASN A 95 26.10 -27.16 21.82
N TYR A 96 25.69 -25.89 21.86
CA TYR A 96 25.05 -25.23 20.73
C TYR A 96 26.06 -24.36 20.00
N VAL A 97 26.09 -24.45 18.67
CA VAL A 97 26.94 -23.64 17.81
C VAL A 97 26.12 -22.97 16.72
N GLN A 98 26.54 -21.76 16.33
CA GLN A 98 25.95 -21.04 15.21
C GLN A 98 26.62 -21.49 13.91
N MET A 99 25.83 -22.09 13.02
CA MET A 99 26.29 -22.55 11.72
C MET A 99 25.81 -21.59 10.63
N PRO A 100 26.70 -21.06 9.78
CA PRO A 100 26.32 -20.09 8.77
C PRO A 100 25.47 -20.71 7.67
N LEU A 101 24.52 -19.92 7.17
CA LEU A 101 23.79 -20.18 5.93
C LEU A 101 24.55 -19.47 4.79
N GLU A 102 25.51 -20.16 4.16
CA GLU A 102 26.47 -19.53 3.25
C GLU A 102 25.82 -18.72 2.12
N ASP A 103 24.75 -19.23 1.51
CA ASP A 103 24.05 -18.57 0.42
C ASP A 103 23.35 -17.29 0.92
N ARG A 104 22.77 -17.34 2.13
CA ARG A 104 22.13 -16.17 2.76
C ARG A 104 23.15 -15.15 3.22
N CYS A 105 24.30 -15.56 3.76
CA CYS A 105 25.40 -14.65 4.08
C CYS A 105 25.87 -13.86 2.85
N ARG A 106 25.96 -14.52 1.68
CA ARG A 106 26.29 -13.84 0.42
C ARG A 106 25.18 -12.88 0.00
N ALA A 107 23.91 -13.28 0.12
CA ALA A 107 22.77 -12.42 -0.20
C ALA A 107 22.74 -11.15 0.67
N LEU A 108 22.94 -11.29 1.99
CA LEU A 108 23.02 -10.18 2.93
C LEU A 108 24.17 -9.23 2.62
N ALA A 109 25.34 -9.78 2.30
CA ALA A 109 26.50 -8.98 1.90
C ALA A 109 26.24 -8.21 0.61
N GLU A 110 25.59 -8.83 -0.38
CA GLU A 110 25.20 -8.14 -1.62
C GLU A 110 24.16 -7.05 -1.38
N MET A 111 23.14 -7.32 -0.55
CA MET A 111 22.13 -6.32 -0.18
C MET A 111 22.78 -5.11 0.50
N ALA A 112 23.62 -5.35 1.52
CA ALA A 112 24.33 -4.28 2.22
C ALA A 112 25.26 -3.49 1.28
N TYR A 113 25.95 -4.19 0.37
CA TYR A 113 26.80 -3.54 -0.64
C TYR A 113 26.00 -2.66 -1.59
N ARG A 114 24.85 -3.12 -2.09
CA ARG A 114 24.00 -2.34 -3.00
C ARG A 114 23.47 -1.08 -2.33
N TRP A 115 23.01 -1.20 -1.09
CA TRP A 115 22.62 -0.05 -0.27
C TRP A 115 23.77 0.93 -0.04
N ALA A 116 24.98 0.43 0.27
CA ALA A 116 26.17 1.25 0.45
C ALA A 116 26.59 2.00 -0.84
N VAL A 117 26.53 1.35 -2.00
CA VAL A 117 26.91 1.95 -3.29
C VAL A 117 26.03 3.14 -3.65
N LEU A 118 24.75 3.13 -3.27
CA LEU A 118 23.83 4.25 -3.53
C LEU A 118 24.32 5.58 -2.91
N ARG A 119 25.08 5.54 -1.81
CA ARG A 119 25.68 6.72 -1.19
C ARG A 119 26.80 7.35 -2.02
N HIS A 120 27.55 6.51 -2.75
CA HIS A 120 28.77 6.92 -3.46
C HIS A 120 28.53 7.28 -4.93
N LYS A 121 27.46 6.75 -5.51
CA LYS A 121 27.09 7.04 -6.89
C LYS A 121 26.50 8.45 -6.99
N LYS A 122 26.91 9.21 -8.00
CA LYS A 122 26.30 10.52 -8.29
C LYS A 122 24.85 10.34 -8.74
N GLU A 123 23.98 11.27 -8.40
CA GLU A 123 22.56 11.27 -8.77
C GLU A 123 22.38 11.11 -10.29
N SER A 124 23.18 11.81 -11.08
CA SER A 124 23.17 11.73 -12.55
C SER A 124 23.54 10.36 -13.12
N GLU A 125 24.18 9.49 -12.33
CA GLU A 125 24.62 8.15 -12.73
C GLU A 125 23.71 7.04 -12.17
N LYS A 126 22.85 7.35 -11.19
CA LYS A 126 21.91 6.40 -10.59
C LYS A 126 20.84 6.00 -11.60
N LYS A 127 20.63 4.68 -11.75
CA LYS A 127 19.60 4.05 -12.55
C LYS A 127 18.47 3.57 -11.65
N VAL A 128 17.29 4.17 -11.79
CA VAL A 128 16.14 3.90 -10.92
C VAL A 128 14.98 3.39 -11.76
N ALA A 129 14.43 2.23 -11.39
CA ALA A 129 13.20 1.72 -11.99
C ALA A 129 12.01 2.17 -11.14
N ILE A 130 11.00 2.77 -11.75
CA ILE A 130 9.72 3.10 -11.13
C ILE A 130 8.67 2.14 -11.69
N LEU A 131 8.14 1.28 -10.83
CA LEU A 131 7.16 0.26 -11.19
C LEU A 131 5.79 0.64 -10.65
N ILE A 132 4.85 0.82 -11.58
CA ILE A 132 3.46 1.19 -11.32
C ILE A 132 2.59 -0.07 -11.40
N TYR A 133 1.55 -0.15 -10.58
CA TYR A 133 0.62 -1.27 -10.64
C TYR A 133 -0.49 -1.04 -11.65
N MET A 134 -0.86 -2.11 -12.36
CA MET A 134 -1.99 -2.15 -13.29
C MET A 134 -2.71 -3.48 -13.08
N TYR A 135 -3.59 -3.52 -12.08
CA TYR A 135 -4.28 -4.74 -11.69
C TYR A 135 -5.79 -4.52 -11.46
N PRO A 136 -6.68 -5.39 -12.01
CA PRO A 136 -6.41 -6.35 -13.09
C PRO A 136 -5.72 -5.71 -14.32
N PRO A 137 -5.11 -6.48 -15.24
CA PRO A 137 -4.29 -5.97 -16.35
C PRO A 137 -5.17 -5.32 -17.44
N ARG A 138 -5.78 -4.18 -17.11
CA ARG A 138 -6.62 -3.38 -17.98
C ARG A 138 -6.12 -1.95 -18.00
N GLN A 139 -6.17 -1.31 -19.16
CA GLN A 139 -5.66 0.05 -19.33
C GLN A 139 -6.38 1.10 -18.45
N ASP A 140 -7.67 0.91 -18.14
CA ASP A 140 -8.42 1.81 -17.25
C ASP A 140 -8.04 1.70 -15.77
N LEU A 141 -7.21 0.71 -15.42
CA LEU A 141 -6.67 0.49 -14.07
C LEU A 141 -5.16 0.79 -13.99
N ALA A 142 -4.60 1.43 -15.01
CA ALA A 142 -3.21 1.87 -15.02
C ALA A 142 -2.96 2.86 -13.88
N GLY A 143 -2.06 2.53 -12.96
CA GLY A 143 -1.81 3.35 -11.78
C GLY A 143 -2.76 3.10 -10.63
N GLY A 144 -3.40 1.92 -10.57
CA GLY A 144 -4.19 1.51 -9.42
C GLY A 144 -3.41 1.69 -8.11
N GLY A 145 -3.97 2.48 -7.19
CA GLY A 145 -3.40 2.77 -5.88
C GLY A 145 -4.50 3.16 -4.90
N TYR A 146 -4.53 2.51 -3.73
CA TYR A 146 -5.55 2.77 -2.72
C TYR A 146 -5.37 4.17 -2.13
N GLY A 147 -6.22 5.11 -2.53
CA GLY A 147 -6.18 6.50 -2.06
C GLY A 147 -4.99 7.31 -2.60
N LEU A 148 -4.35 6.89 -3.68
CA LEU A 148 -3.21 7.59 -4.27
C LEU A 148 -3.50 7.95 -5.74
N ASP A 149 -3.24 9.20 -6.12
CA ASP A 149 -3.08 9.56 -7.53
C ASP A 149 -1.67 9.15 -7.94
N THR A 150 -1.53 7.87 -8.30
CA THR A 150 -0.23 7.25 -8.58
C THR A 150 0.50 7.96 -9.72
N LEU A 151 -0.22 8.37 -10.76
CA LEU A 151 0.38 8.95 -11.97
C LEU A 151 0.84 10.39 -11.73
N GLN A 152 0.04 11.20 -11.03
CA GLN A 152 0.48 12.53 -10.60
C GLN A 152 1.62 12.42 -9.58
N SER A 153 1.54 11.47 -8.64
CA SER A 153 2.60 11.23 -7.65
C SER A 153 3.93 10.85 -8.29
N VAL A 154 3.93 9.96 -9.30
CA VAL A 154 5.14 9.63 -10.05
C VAL A 154 5.66 10.86 -10.80
N THR A 155 4.77 11.70 -11.34
CA THR A 155 5.16 12.96 -11.98
C THR A 155 5.87 13.90 -10.99
N GLU A 156 5.32 14.09 -9.79
CA GLU A 156 5.99 14.87 -8.73
C GLU A 156 7.34 14.27 -8.33
N VAL A 157 7.41 12.94 -8.15
CA VAL A 157 8.68 12.24 -7.85
C VAL A 157 9.72 12.48 -8.94
N LEU A 158 9.35 12.43 -10.22
CA LEU A 158 10.27 12.74 -11.33
C LEU A 158 10.76 14.20 -11.26
N GLY A 159 9.90 15.13 -10.84
CA GLY A 159 10.27 16.53 -10.60
C GLY A 159 11.33 16.65 -9.52
N TYR A 160 11.09 16.05 -8.35
CA TYR A 160 12.08 16.02 -7.26
C TYR A 160 13.38 15.31 -7.66
N MET A 161 13.31 14.23 -8.43
CA MET A 161 14.50 13.54 -8.95
C MET A 161 15.30 14.44 -9.90
N LYS A 162 14.62 15.19 -10.78
CA LYS A 162 15.27 16.15 -11.67
C LYS A 162 16.02 17.23 -10.88
N ASP A 163 15.36 17.80 -9.88
CA ASP A 163 15.93 18.85 -9.03
C ASP A 163 17.10 18.35 -8.19
N ALA A 164 17.06 17.08 -7.78
CA ALA A 164 18.18 16.39 -7.12
C ALA A 164 19.33 16.03 -8.08
N GLY A 165 19.18 16.22 -9.39
CA GLY A 165 20.23 16.01 -10.39
C GLY A 165 20.24 14.61 -11.02
N TYR A 166 19.17 13.83 -10.89
CA TYR A 166 19.02 12.58 -11.64
C TYR A 166 18.89 12.87 -13.14
N LYS A 167 19.43 11.97 -13.97
CA LYS A 167 19.38 12.11 -15.42
C LYS A 167 18.01 11.69 -15.95
N LEU A 168 17.23 12.67 -16.40
CA LEU A 168 15.96 12.52 -17.11
C LEU A 168 16.06 13.19 -18.48
N ASP A 169 15.58 12.53 -19.52
CA ASP A 169 15.56 13.06 -20.89
C ASP A 169 14.25 13.83 -21.19
N TRP A 170 13.20 13.57 -20.42
CA TRP A 170 11.86 14.13 -20.54
C TRP A 170 11.22 14.32 -19.15
N MET A 171 10.33 15.31 -19.04
CA MET A 171 9.54 15.59 -17.84
C MET A 171 8.07 15.73 -18.26
N PRO A 172 7.15 14.88 -17.76
CA PRO A 172 5.72 15.06 -18.01
C PRO A 172 5.21 16.35 -17.34
N GLU A 173 4.26 17.02 -18.00
CA GLU A 173 3.55 18.18 -17.46
C GLU A 173 2.62 17.79 -16.30
N ASN A 174 2.08 16.56 -16.31
CA ASN A 174 1.16 16.03 -15.31
C ASN A 174 0.99 14.51 -15.47
N GLY A 175 0.28 13.87 -14.53
CA GLY A 175 -0.01 12.44 -14.55
C GLY A 175 -0.75 11.97 -15.80
N LYS A 176 -1.54 12.84 -16.45
CA LYS A 176 -2.26 12.51 -17.69
C LYS A 176 -1.30 12.35 -18.87
N GLU A 177 -0.31 13.24 -19.02
CA GLU A 177 0.73 13.07 -20.04
C GLU A 177 1.53 11.80 -19.80
N LEU A 178 1.89 11.53 -18.53
CA LEU A 178 2.61 10.33 -18.14
C LEU A 178 1.89 9.05 -18.54
N VAL A 179 0.62 8.89 -18.17
CA VAL A 179 -0.14 7.68 -18.50
C VAL A 179 -0.39 7.56 -20.00
N THR A 180 -0.64 8.67 -20.70
CA THR A 180 -0.82 8.64 -22.15
C THR A 180 0.40 8.02 -22.83
N ARG A 181 1.59 8.47 -22.46
CA ARG A 181 2.85 7.95 -23.02
C ARG A 181 3.13 6.50 -22.60
N LEU A 182 2.77 6.09 -21.38
CA LEU A 182 2.90 4.70 -20.94
C LEU A 182 1.98 3.76 -21.74
N LEU A 183 0.75 4.20 -22.01
CA LEU A 183 -0.25 3.43 -22.75
C LEU A 183 0.01 3.38 -24.27
N GLU A 184 0.80 4.30 -24.82
CA GLU A 184 1.34 4.20 -26.18
C GLU A 184 2.37 3.07 -26.34
N GLY A 185 2.96 2.61 -25.22
CA GLY A 185 3.94 1.53 -25.16
C GLY A 185 3.33 0.13 -25.04
N VAL A 186 4.16 -0.87 -24.77
CA VAL A 186 3.69 -2.19 -24.34
C VAL A 186 3.15 -2.07 -22.90
N THR A 187 1.93 -2.56 -22.68
CA THR A 187 1.25 -2.59 -21.37
C THR A 187 0.90 -4.03 -21.02
N ASN A 188 0.51 -4.33 -19.77
CA ASN A 188 0.04 -5.68 -19.42
C ASN A 188 -1.31 -6.07 -20.06
N ASP A 189 -2.02 -5.16 -20.73
CA ASP A 189 -3.25 -5.49 -21.48
C ASP A 189 -2.89 -6.00 -22.89
N GLU A 190 -2.94 -7.32 -23.07
CA GLU A 190 -2.55 -8.01 -24.31
C GLU A 190 -3.59 -7.87 -25.45
N ASN A 191 -4.79 -7.34 -25.19
CA ASN A 191 -5.87 -7.34 -26.18
C ASN A 191 -5.84 -6.15 -27.16
N TRP A 192 -4.96 -5.17 -26.93
CA TRP A 192 -5.06 -3.85 -27.57
C TRP A 192 -4.08 -3.60 -28.73
N ALA A 193 -3.08 -4.45 -28.93
CA ALA A 193 -2.04 -4.22 -29.92
C ALA A 193 -1.67 -5.50 -30.69
N SER A 194 -1.40 -5.37 -31.97
CA SER A 194 -0.84 -6.46 -32.78
C SER A 194 0.63 -6.73 -32.42
N ASP A 195 1.11 -7.94 -32.68
CA ASP A 195 2.52 -8.34 -32.46
C ASP A 195 3.54 -7.34 -33.01
N MET A 196 3.29 -6.78 -34.20
CA MET A 196 4.18 -5.80 -34.84
C MET A 196 4.21 -4.47 -34.08
N GLN A 197 3.09 -4.03 -33.52
CA GLN A 197 3.01 -2.82 -32.70
C GLN A 197 3.72 -3.05 -31.36
N LEU A 198 3.53 -4.23 -30.75
CA LEU A 198 4.18 -4.60 -29.50
C LEU A 198 5.70 -4.66 -29.65
N GLU A 199 6.22 -5.26 -30.73
CA GLU A 199 7.68 -5.31 -30.95
C GLU A 199 8.28 -3.91 -31.16
N ALA A 200 7.58 -3.04 -31.89
CA ALA A 200 8.04 -1.67 -32.13
C ALA A 200 7.97 -0.78 -30.88
N ALA A 201 7.03 -1.06 -29.97
CA ALA A 201 6.81 -0.31 -28.74
C ALA A 201 7.62 -0.82 -27.55
N ALA A 202 8.14 -2.05 -27.61
CA ALA A 202 8.92 -2.65 -26.53
C ALA A 202 10.22 -1.88 -26.29
N VAL A 203 10.53 -1.63 -25.03
CA VAL A 203 11.70 -0.81 -24.68
C VAL A 203 13.02 -1.55 -24.85
N ASP A 204 12.97 -2.87 -24.67
CA ASP A 204 14.05 -3.82 -24.86
C ASP A 204 13.45 -5.25 -24.84
N PHE A 205 14.29 -6.28 -24.94
CA PHE A 205 13.87 -7.68 -24.92
C PHE A 205 14.83 -8.58 -24.15
N VAL A 206 14.28 -9.67 -23.59
CA VAL A 206 15.06 -10.79 -23.06
C VAL A 206 15.07 -11.91 -24.08
N THR A 207 16.26 -12.31 -24.51
CA THR A 207 16.41 -13.46 -25.42
C THR A 207 16.20 -14.78 -24.69
N LYS A 208 15.75 -15.81 -25.42
CA LYS A 208 15.70 -17.18 -24.91
C LYS A 208 16.99 -17.64 -24.25
N LYS A 209 18.14 -17.31 -24.85
CA LYS A 209 19.45 -17.66 -24.31
C LYS A 209 19.69 -17.04 -22.93
N GLN A 210 19.43 -15.74 -22.78
CA GLN A 210 19.59 -15.03 -21.49
C GLN A 210 18.64 -15.62 -20.44
N TYR A 211 17.37 -15.79 -20.79
CA TYR A 211 16.38 -16.35 -19.88
C TYR A 211 16.76 -17.77 -19.44
N SER A 212 17.11 -18.66 -20.39
CA SER A 212 17.49 -20.04 -20.08
C SER A 212 18.71 -20.12 -19.17
N GLU A 213 19.70 -19.23 -19.34
CA GLU A 213 20.85 -19.14 -18.44
C GLU A 213 20.40 -18.81 -17.01
N TRP A 214 19.56 -17.78 -16.83
CA TRP A 214 19.07 -17.38 -15.51
C TRP A 214 18.16 -18.43 -14.89
N PHE A 215 17.27 -19.03 -15.67
CA PHE A 215 16.34 -20.07 -15.22
C PHE A 215 17.09 -21.32 -14.76
N SER A 216 18.19 -21.69 -15.42
CA SER A 216 19.04 -22.82 -15.04
C SER A 216 19.74 -22.65 -13.68
N GLN A 217 19.87 -21.41 -13.18
CA GLN A 217 20.49 -21.11 -11.89
C GLN A 217 19.51 -21.32 -10.72
N LEU A 218 18.20 -21.41 -10.98
CA LEU A 218 17.20 -21.69 -9.95
C LEU A 218 17.26 -23.16 -9.54
N SER A 219 16.76 -23.49 -8.35
CA SER A 219 16.61 -24.89 -7.94
C SER A 219 15.62 -25.63 -8.84
N GLU A 220 15.77 -26.94 -8.92
CA GLU A 220 14.87 -27.80 -9.71
C GLU A 220 13.41 -27.67 -9.27
N ALA A 221 13.17 -27.60 -7.95
CA ALA A 221 11.83 -27.42 -7.39
C ALA A 221 11.20 -26.08 -7.81
N VAL A 222 11.96 -24.99 -7.84
CA VAL A 222 11.47 -23.69 -8.31
C VAL A 222 11.19 -23.71 -9.81
N ARG A 223 12.10 -24.29 -10.62
CA ARG A 223 11.88 -24.43 -12.07
C ARG A 223 10.61 -25.22 -12.36
N GLN A 224 10.39 -26.32 -11.64
CA GLN A 224 9.19 -27.14 -11.83
C GLN A 224 7.91 -26.35 -11.52
N LYS A 225 7.89 -25.50 -10.48
CA LYS A 225 6.73 -24.63 -10.18
C LYS A 225 6.40 -23.66 -11.32
N PHE A 226 7.41 -23.09 -11.98
CA PHE A 226 7.19 -22.27 -13.17
C PHE A 226 6.60 -23.12 -14.30
N VAL A 227 7.15 -24.31 -14.55
CA VAL A 227 6.67 -25.20 -15.62
C VAL A 227 5.24 -25.68 -15.39
N ASP A 228 4.91 -26.07 -14.16
CA ASP A 228 3.56 -26.49 -13.76
C ASP A 228 2.56 -25.32 -13.88
N GLY A 229 3.02 -24.10 -13.57
CA GLY A 229 2.19 -22.90 -13.62
C GLY A 229 1.95 -22.37 -15.04
N TRP A 230 2.99 -22.36 -15.87
CA TRP A 230 3.08 -21.53 -17.07
C TRP A 230 3.68 -22.22 -18.29
N GLY A 231 3.92 -23.53 -18.22
CA GLY A 231 4.50 -24.30 -19.32
C GLY A 231 6.02 -24.12 -19.45
N GLU A 232 6.58 -24.53 -20.58
CA GLU A 232 8.02 -24.42 -20.79
C GLU A 232 8.44 -22.96 -21.07
N PRO A 233 9.64 -22.53 -20.64
CA PRO A 233 10.22 -21.27 -21.07
C PRO A 233 10.17 -21.07 -22.60
N LEU A 234 9.81 -19.90 -23.12
CA LEU A 234 9.69 -18.59 -22.46
C LEU A 234 8.31 -18.27 -21.88
N GLY A 235 7.35 -19.20 -21.97
CA GLY A 235 5.93 -18.91 -21.75
C GLY A 235 5.36 -17.96 -22.81
N ASP A 236 4.09 -17.59 -22.64
CA ASP A 236 3.33 -16.90 -23.69
C ASP A 236 3.12 -15.40 -23.42
N ILE A 237 3.20 -14.96 -22.15
CA ILE A 237 2.97 -13.56 -21.77
C ILE A 237 4.12 -12.67 -22.25
N HIS A 238 3.78 -11.63 -23.03
CA HIS A 238 4.73 -10.75 -23.70
C HIS A 238 5.84 -11.47 -24.49
N THR A 239 5.59 -12.69 -24.97
CA THR A 239 6.55 -13.44 -25.76
C THR A 239 6.26 -13.32 -27.25
N LEU A 240 7.25 -12.89 -28.03
CA LEU A 240 7.20 -12.86 -29.49
C LEU A 240 8.40 -13.59 -30.09
N GLY A 241 8.14 -14.76 -30.67
CA GLY A 241 9.20 -15.66 -31.16
C GLY A 241 10.07 -16.18 -30.01
N ASP A 242 11.39 -16.05 -30.11
CA ASP A 242 12.35 -16.47 -29.07
C ASP A 242 12.75 -15.32 -28.12
N ARG A 243 11.86 -14.32 -27.96
CA ARG A 243 12.12 -13.12 -27.16
C ARG A 243 10.92 -12.75 -26.29
N GLN A 244 11.22 -12.29 -25.08
CA GLN A 244 10.30 -11.66 -24.14
C GLN A 244 10.40 -10.14 -24.30
N LEU A 245 9.29 -9.47 -24.61
CA LEU A 245 9.20 -8.02 -24.78
C LEU A 245 9.10 -7.32 -23.43
N LEU A 246 9.78 -6.19 -23.25
CA LEU A 246 9.75 -5.48 -21.97
C LEU A 246 8.87 -4.22 -22.02
N PRO A 247 7.79 -4.18 -21.20
CA PRO A 247 6.87 -3.05 -21.14
C PRO A 247 7.45 -1.87 -20.37
N GLY A 248 7.15 -0.65 -20.82
CA GLY A 248 7.55 0.59 -20.15
C GLY A 248 8.26 1.58 -21.07
N ILE A 249 8.80 2.65 -20.47
CA ILE A 249 9.51 3.72 -21.14
C ILE A 249 10.87 3.97 -20.49
N MET A 250 11.85 4.32 -21.32
CA MET A 250 13.16 4.80 -20.89
C MET A 250 13.17 6.33 -20.89
N ASN A 251 13.57 6.92 -19.77
CA ASN A 251 13.68 8.37 -19.57
C ASN A 251 15.04 8.71 -18.94
N GLY A 252 16.09 8.80 -19.76
CA GLY A 252 17.46 8.95 -19.28
C GLY A 252 17.91 7.72 -18.48
N ASN A 253 18.25 7.92 -17.21
CA ASN A 253 18.59 6.83 -16.29
C ASN A 253 17.39 6.37 -15.45
N VAL A 254 16.17 6.80 -15.77
CA VAL A 254 14.96 6.31 -15.11
C VAL A 254 14.17 5.45 -16.07
N PHE A 255 13.81 4.25 -15.63
CA PHE A 255 12.87 3.38 -16.31
C PHE A 255 11.52 3.52 -15.62
N ILE A 256 10.44 3.68 -16.37
CA ILE A 256 9.07 3.76 -15.82
C ILE A 256 8.23 2.73 -16.55
N GLY A 257 7.62 1.81 -15.82
CA GLY A 257 6.82 0.75 -16.43
C GLY A 257 5.81 0.17 -15.47
N PHE A 258 4.97 -0.71 -15.98
CA PHE A 258 4.07 -1.49 -15.15
C PHE A 258 4.83 -2.67 -14.54
N GLN A 259 4.56 -2.99 -13.28
CA GLN A 259 5.00 -4.27 -12.72
C GLN A 259 4.42 -5.39 -13.59
N PRO A 260 5.21 -6.41 -13.97
CA PRO A 260 4.71 -7.51 -14.79
C PRO A 260 3.48 -8.16 -14.19
N ASP A 261 2.54 -8.58 -15.04
CA ASP A 261 1.33 -9.27 -14.59
C ASP A 261 1.69 -10.59 -13.87
N ARG A 262 0.98 -10.85 -12.78
CA ARG A 262 1.05 -12.11 -12.03
C ARG A 262 0.27 -13.23 -12.74
N GLY A 263 -0.57 -12.88 -13.72
CA GLY A 263 -1.29 -13.81 -14.58
C GLY A 263 -2.37 -14.62 -13.84
N LYS A 264 -3.13 -15.46 -14.56
CA LYS A 264 -4.25 -16.29 -14.05
C LYS A 264 -5.15 -15.51 -13.08
N THR A 265 -5.70 -14.40 -13.57
CA THR A 265 -6.31 -13.35 -12.74
C THR A 265 -7.78 -13.65 -12.43
N ASP A 266 -8.05 -14.25 -11.27
CA ASP A 266 -9.20 -13.86 -10.46
C ASP A 266 -8.69 -13.08 -9.24
N SER A 267 -9.57 -12.39 -8.52
CA SER A 267 -9.14 -11.57 -7.37
C SER A 267 -8.57 -12.40 -6.22
N ALA A 268 -8.84 -13.72 -6.17
CA ALA A 268 -8.37 -14.60 -5.12
C ALA A 268 -6.93 -15.07 -5.34
N SER A 269 -6.48 -15.18 -6.61
CA SER A 269 -5.14 -15.67 -6.96
C SER A 269 -4.01 -14.66 -6.72
N ILE A 270 -4.32 -13.37 -6.52
CA ILE A 270 -3.33 -12.30 -6.36
C ILE A 270 -2.58 -12.43 -5.04
N HIS A 271 -3.32 -12.65 -3.96
CA HIS A 271 -2.79 -12.83 -2.61
C HIS A 271 -2.49 -14.31 -2.31
N ASP A 272 -2.65 -15.21 -3.29
CA ASP A 272 -2.36 -16.63 -3.13
C ASP A 272 -0.84 -16.87 -3.12
N PRO A 273 -0.24 -17.23 -1.98
CA PRO A 273 1.19 -17.47 -1.87
C PRO A 273 1.64 -18.80 -2.50
N TRP A 274 0.78 -19.49 -3.26
CA TRP A 274 1.13 -20.74 -3.93
C TRP A 274 1.16 -20.62 -5.46
N THR A 275 0.56 -19.58 -6.02
CA THR A 275 0.52 -19.35 -7.47
C THR A 275 1.84 -18.79 -8.00
N SER A 276 2.52 -19.55 -8.87
CA SER A 276 3.74 -19.11 -9.56
C SER A 276 3.41 -17.95 -10.52
N PRO A 277 4.27 -16.92 -10.65
CA PRO A 277 4.13 -15.91 -11.69
C PRO A 277 4.57 -16.46 -13.06
N PRO A 278 4.23 -15.75 -14.15
CA PRO A 278 4.69 -16.09 -15.49
C PRO A 278 6.22 -15.99 -15.62
N HIS A 279 6.76 -16.70 -16.61
CA HIS A 279 8.18 -16.59 -16.97
C HIS A 279 8.62 -15.16 -17.25
N GLN A 280 7.75 -14.34 -17.83
CA GLN A 280 7.99 -12.92 -18.09
C GLN A 280 8.34 -12.13 -16.83
N TYR A 281 7.75 -12.47 -15.69
CA TYR A 281 8.00 -11.81 -14.41
C TYR A 281 9.48 -11.97 -14.00
N LEU A 282 10.02 -13.18 -14.09
CA LEU A 282 11.44 -13.42 -13.82
C LEU A 282 12.34 -12.75 -14.85
N GLY A 283 12.00 -12.84 -16.14
CA GLY A 283 12.74 -12.23 -17.23
C GLY A 283 12.90 -10.72 -17.05
N PHE A 284 11.80 -10.03 -16.73
CA PHE A 284 11.75 -8.60 -16.50
C PHE A 284 12.66 -8.13 -15.35
N TYR A 285 12.53 -8.71 -14.15
CA TYR A 285 13.38 -8.28 -13.02
C TYR A 285 14.86 -8.67 -13.22
N ARG A 286 15.14 -9.79 -13.91
CA ARG A 286 16.50 -10.14 -14.29
C ARG A 286 17.09 -9.15 -15.28
N TRP A 287 16.31 -8.71 -16.27
CA TRP A 287 16.73 -7.65 -17.17
C TRP A 287 17.02 -6.36 -16.40
N LEU A 288 16.10 -5.91 -15.53
CA LEU A 288 16.29 -4.71 -14.72
C LEU A 288 17.63 -4.74 -13.99
N LYS A 289 17.93 -5.84 -13.28
CA LYS A 289 19.17 -5.96 -12.51
C LYS A 289 20.42 -6.18 -13.38
N ARG A 290 20.37 -7.08 -14.36
CA ARG A 290 21.58 -7.66 -15.00
C ARG A 290 21.89 -7.08 -16.37
N VAL A 291 20.88 -6.58 -17.09
CA VAL A 291 21.03 -6.03 -18.43
C VAL A 291 20.99 -4.51 -18.37
N TRP A 292 19.90 -3.96 -17.84
CA TRP A 292 19.77 -2.52 -17.68
C TRP A 292 20.67 -1.97 -16.57
N GLY A 293 20.81 -2.73 -15.47
CA GLY A 293 21.69 -2.40 -14.36
C GLY A 293 21.08 -1.39 -13.39
N ALA A 294 19.81 -1.60 -13.00
CA ALA A 294 19.14 -0.81 -11.97
C ALA A 294 19.97 -0.80 -10.67
N ASP A 295 20.11 0.39 -10.07
CA ASP A 295 20.69 0.53 -8.74
C ASP A 295 19.61 0.43 -7.65
N ALA A 296 18.36 0.79 -7.96
CA ALA A 296 17.22 0.71 -7.07
C ALA A 296 15.89 0.55 -7.85
N VAL A 297 14.87 0.04 -7.17
CA VAL A 297 13.48 -0.03 -7.63
C VAL A 297 12.62 0.79 -6.69
N ILE A 298 11.65 1.51 -7.26
CA ILE A 298 10.57 2.17 -6.54
C ILE A 298 9.26 1.54 -7.00
N HIS A 299 8.61 0.81 -6.12
CA HIS A 299 7.25 0.32 -6.35
C HIS A 299 6.26 1.36 -5.88
N VAL A 300 5.32 1.81 -6.73
CA VAL A 300 4.40 2.91 -6.39
C VAL A 300 2.95 2.45 -6.47
N GLY A 301 2.23 2.66 -5.36
CA GLY A 301 0.81 2.39 -5.22
C GLY A 301 0.51 1.18 -4.35
N THR A 302 -0.71 0.66 -4.47
CA THR A 302 -1.14 -0.63 -3.91
C THR A 302 -2.05 -1.29 -4.94
N HIS A 303 -2.06 -2.62 -5.11
CA HIS A 303 -1.43 -3.67 -4.32
C HIS A 303 -0.32 -4.31 -5.16
N GLY A 304 0.93 -4.25 -4.68
CA GLY A 304 2.03 -4.94 -5.34
C GLY A 304 1.79 -6.42 -5.41
N THR A 305 2.39 -7.09 -6.39
CA THR A 305 2.24 -8.55 -6.53
C THR A 305 3.49 -9.31 -6.09
N LEU A 306 4.67 -8.68 -6.09
CA LEU A 306 5.95 -9.34 -5.82
C LEU A 306 6.01 -9.89 -4.38
N GLU A 307 5.48 -9.17 -3.39
CA GLU A 307 5.46 -9.55 -1.97
C GLU A 307 4.56 -10.74 -1.69
N TRP A 308 3.59 -11.00 -2.56
CA TRP A 308 2.65 -12.10 -2.42
C TRP A 308 3.11 -13.37 -3.13
N LEU A 309 4.22 -13.33 -3.89
CA LEU A 309 4.68 -14.49 -4.66
C LEU A 309 5.06 -15.68 -3.77
N PRO A 310 5.17 -16.90 -4.32
CA PRO A 310 5.33 -18.09 -3.49
C PRO A 310 6.59 -18.14 -2.65
N GLY A 311 6.44 -18.56 -1.39
CA GLY A 311 7.57 -18.67 -0.47
C GLY A 311 7.14 -18.56 0.99
N LYS A 312 8.14 -18.42 1.87
CA LYS A 312 7.93 -18.28 3.32
C LYS A 312 7.22 -16.97 3.64
N SER A 313 6.52 -16.93 4.78
CA SER A 313 5.86 -15.71 5.28
C SER A 313 6.85 -14.60 5.66
N VAL A 314 8.01 -14.96 6.21
CA VAL A 314 9.09 -14.04 6.59
C VAL A 314 10.42 -14.81 6.56
N ALA A 315 11.55 -14.09 6.63
CA ALA A 315 12.89 -14.70 6.68
C ALA A 315 13.13 -15.66 5.50
N LEU A 316 13.03 -15.09 4.29
CA LEU A 316 12.97 -15.86 3.04
C LEU A 316 14.26 -16.64 2.74
N SER A 317 14.07 -17.77 2.06
CA SER A 317 15.14 -18.62 1.53
C SER A 317 15.47 -18.33 0.07
N GLU A 318 16.51 -18.98 -0.43
CA GLU A 318 16.94 -18.98 -1.84
C GLU A 318 15.85 -19.40 -2.84
N ASP A 319 14.88 -20.20 -2.38
CA ASP A 319 13.79 -20.73 -3.18
C ASP A 319 12.48 -19.92 -3.06
N CYS A 320 12.48 -18.83 -2.30
CA CYS A 320 11.33 -17.94 -2.19
C CYS A 320 11.31 -16.98 -3.38
N PHE A 321 10.18 -16.92 -4.09
CA PHE A 321 10.00 -16.13 -5.30
C PHE A 321 10.29 -14.64 -5.10
N PRO A 322 9.78 -13.98 -4.04
CA PRO A 322 10.10 -12.58 -3.81
C PRO A 322 11.62 -12.33 -3.69
N ASP A 323 12.34 -13.21 -2.98
CA ASP A 323 13.80 -13.10 -2.77
C ASP A 323 14.55 -13.15 -4.10
N PHE A 324 14.39 -14.25 -4.85
CA PHE A 324 15.17 -14.44 -6.06
C PHE A 324 14.69 -13.55 -7.21
N ILE A 325 13.42 -13.14 -7.29
CA ILE A 325 12.95 -12.26 -8.36
C ILE A 325 13.52 -10.86 -8.19
N LEU A 326 13.35 -10.25 -7.01
CA LEU A 326 13.91 -8.92 -6.73
C LEU A 326 15.45 -8.93 -6.80
N ASP A 327 16.06 -10.06 -6.45
CA ASP A 327 17.49 -10.30 -6.57
C ASP A 327 18.30 -9.19 -5.90
N ARG A 328 17.92 -8.83 -4.66
CA ARG A 328 18.71 -7.98 -3.75
C ARG A 328 18.82 -6.53 -4.22
N LEU A 329 18.01 -6.12 -5.21
CA LEU A 329 17.85 -4.71 -5.54
C LEU A 329 17.31 -3.96 -4.32
N PRO A 330 17.89 -2.81 -3.94
CA PRO A 330 17.26 -1.87 -3.02
C PRO A 330 15.86 -1.52 -3.51
N ASP A 331 14.87 -1.78 -2.67
CA ASP A 331 13.46 -1.55 -2.96
C ASP A 331 12.91 -0.45 -2.04
N ILE A 332 12.33 0.58 -2.63
CA ILE A 332 11.64 1.67 -1.93
C ILE A 332 10.16 1.57 -2.31
N ASN A 333 9.28 1.61 -1.31
CA ASN A 333 7.86 1.41 -1.54
C ASN A 333 7.04 2.47 -0.79
N PRO A 334 6.62 3.56 -1.47
CA PRO A 334 5.65 4.50 -0.90
C PRO A 334 4.33 3.81 -0.61
N TYR A 335 3.89 3.86 0.64
CA TYR A 335 2.74 3.10 1.11
C TYR A 335 1.80 3.96 1.95
N ILE A 336 0.50 3.75 1.82
CA ILE A 336 -0.49 4.53 2.57
C ILE A 336 -0.46 4.17 4.06
N ILE A 337 -0.52 5.18 4.93
CA ILE A 337 -0.40 5.01 6.38
C ILE A 337 -1.53 4.19 7.01
N ASP A 338 -2.71 4.13 6.38
CA ASP A 338 -3.88 3.40 6.90
C ASP A 338 -3.96 1.94 6.43
N ASN A 339 -2.99 1.46 5.65
CA ASN A 339 -2.86 0.05 5.26
C ASN A 339 -1.55 -0.59 5.78
N PRO A 340 -1.34 -0.64 7.11
CA PRO A 340 -0.12 -1.22 7.68
C PRO A 340 -0.01 -2.72 7.40
N GLY A 341 -1.13 -3.45 7.28
CA GLY A 341 -1.13 -4.90 7.11
C GLY A 341 -0.35 -5.34 5.87
N GLU A 342 -0.63 -4.72 4.73
CA GLU A 342 0.08 -5.02 3.49
C GLU A 342 1.44 -4.32 3.39
N GLY A 343 1.57 -3.11 3.95
CA GLY A 343 2.85 -2.43 4.06
C GLY A 343 3.89 -3.25 4.83
N MET A 344 3.48 -4.04 5.84
CA MET A 344 4.39 -4.97 6.52
C MET A 344 4.77 -6.18 5.65
N GLN A 345 3.93 -6.61 4.71
CA GLN A 345 4.29 -7.70 3.79
C GLN A 345 5.38 -7.27 2.82
N SER A 346 5.33 -6.03 2.30
CA SER A 346 6.41 -5.51 1.45
C SER A 346 7.74 -5.44 2.20
N LYS A 347 7.76 -4.95 3.45
CA LYS A 347 8.98 -4.98 4.30
C LYS A 347 9.52 -6.40 4.45
N ARG A 348 8.69 -7.34 4.90
CA ARG A 348 9.12 -8.68 5.32
C ARG A 348 9.40 -9.65 4.18
N ARG A 349 8.79 -9.44 3.00
CA ARG A 349 8.90 -10.34 1.84
C ARG A 349 9.59 -9.71 0.62
N GLN A 350 9.70 -8.39 0.52
CA GLN A 350 10.49 -7.72 -0.51
C GLN A 350 11.72 -7.00 0.04
N TYR A 351 11.90 -6.96 1.37
CA TYR A 351 12.96 -6.16 2.01
C TYR A 351 12.82 -4.67 1.69
N ALA A 352 11.58 -4.21 1.47
CA ALA A 352 11.29 -2.85 1.06
C ALA A 352 11.52 -1.84 2.19
N VAL A 353 12.07 -0.68 1.83
CA VAL A 353 12.04 0.51 2.66
C VAL A 353 10.72 1.22 2.41
N THR A 354 9.77 1.01 3.31
CA THR A 354 8.45 1.64 3.26
C THR A 354 8.54 3.10 3.66
N THR A 355 8.16 4.00 2.76
CA THR A 355 8.03 5.43 3.04
C THR A 355 6.55 5.78 3.09
N THR A 356 6.01 6.03 4.29
CA THR A 356 4.56 6.22 4.41
C THR A 356 4.11 7.57 3.86
N HIS A 357 2.91 7.60 3.26
CA HIS A 357 2.25 8.83 2.82
C HIS A 357 0.87 8.96 3.47
N MET A 358 0.32 10.19 3.43
CA MET A 358 -0.98 10.47 4.02
C MET A 358 -2.10 9.77 3.25
N ILE A 359 -3.21 9.55 3.95
CA ILE A 359 -4.50 9.24 3.30
C ILE A 359 -4.96 10.44 2.45
N PRO A 360 -5.89 10.24 1.49
CA PRO A 360 -6.58 11.36 0.86
C PRO A 360 -7.16 12.34 1.88
N ALA A 361 -7.31 13.59 1.47
CA ALA A 361 -8.05 14.57 2.27
C ALA A 361 -9.43 13.99 2.62
N MET A 362 -9.80 14.07 3.88
CA MET A 362 -11.12 13.63 4.34
C MET A 362 -12.05 14.84 4.36
N GLY A 363 -13.28 14.64 3.89
CA GLY A 363 -14.35 15.63 3.91
C GLY A 363 -15.65 15.02 4.43
N ARG A 364 -16.51 15.83 5.02
CA ARG A 364 -17.90 15.40 5.26
C ARG A 364 -18.60 15.20 3.91
N ALA A 365 -19.42 14.15 3.80
CA ALA A 365 -20.18 13.86 2.60
C ALA A 365 -21.09 15.03 2.19
N GLY A 366 -21.58 15.78 3.18
CA GLY A 366 -22.44 16.94 2.96
C GLY A 366 -23.86 16.53 2.54
N GLY A 367 -24.71 17.54 2.34
CA GLY A 367 -26.01 17.33 1.71
C GLY A 367 -25.87 17.62 0.22
N TYR A 368 -26.20 16.66 -0.64
CA TYR A 368 -26.57 16.99 -2.01
C TYR A 368 -27.86 17.84 -1.96
N ASP A 369 -28.10 18.73 -2.94
CA ASP A 369 -29.24 19.67 -2.95
C ASP A 369 -30.57 19.01 -2.55
N ASP A 370 -30.77 17.77 -2.96
CA ASP A 370 -31.94 16.96 -2.66
C ASP A 370 -32.05 16.47 -1.21
N ILE A 371 -30.93 16.06 -0.58
CA ILE A 371 -30.89 15.63 0.83
C ILE A 371 -31.19 16.81 1.74
N ASP A 372 -30.61 17.98 1.46
CA ASP A 372 -30.88 19.20 2.23
C ASP A 372 -32.34 19.67 2.07
N GLY A 373 -32.91 19.48 0.88
CA GLY A 373 -34.34 19.66 0.63
C GLY A 373 -35.21 18.77 1.51
N LEU A 374 -34.92 17.46 1.55
CA LEU A 374 -35.66 16.50 2.37
C LEU A 374 -35.51 16.78 3.87
N ILE A 375 -34.30 17.08 4.35
CA ILE A 375 -34.04 17.52 5.73
C ILE A 375 -34.92 18.74 6.08
N THR A 376 -35.02 19.71 5.18
CA THR A 376 -35.84 20.91 5.39
C THR A 376 -37.34 20.58 5.50
N ILE A 377 -37.84 19.66 4.67
CA ILE A 377 -39.24 19.22 4.70
C ILE A 377 -39.53 18.49 6.03
N ILE A 378 -38.62 17.61 6.48
CA ILE A 378 -38.76 16.87 7.74
C ILE A 378 -38.71 17.84 8.93
N GLN A 379 -37.80 18.81 8.95
CA GLN A 379 -37.77 19.84 10.00
C GLN A 379 -39.07 20.65 10.04
N GLN A 380 -39.66 20.96 8.87
CA GLN A 380 -40.97 21.62 8.80
C GLN A 380 -42.08 20.71 9.36
N TYR A 381 -42.04 19.42 9.07
CA TYR A 381 -42.97 18.44 9.61
C TYR A 381 -42.89 18.39 11.14
N LEU A 382 -41.68 18.20 11.68
CA LEU A 382 -41.43 18.09 13.12
C LEU A 382 -41.87 19.35 13.87
N LYS A 383 -41.64 20.56 13.32
CA LYS A 383 -42.14 21.81 13.89
C LYS A 383 -43.67 21.94 13.82
N THR A 384 -44.29 21.44 12.75
CA THR A 384 -45.75 21.53 12.57
C THR A 384 -46.47 20.60 13.54
N LYS A 385 -45.88 19.44 13.86
CA LYS A 385 -46.37 18.46 14.84
C LYS A 385 -46.60 19.09 16.22
N ASP A 386 -45.74 20.03 16.61
CA ASP A 386 -45.83 20.75 17.89
C ASP A 386 -46.93 21.83 17.92
N THR A 387 -47.48 22.21 16.77
CA THR A 387 -48.44 23.33 16.63
C THR A 387 -49.88 22.89 16.27
N GLU A 388 -50.14 21.57 16.26
CA GLU A 388 -51.46 20.93 16.06
C GLU A 388 -52.24 21.30 14.77
N SER A 389 -51.55 21.72 13.70
CA SER A 389 -52.20 22.03 12.41
C SER A 389 -52.35 20.80 11.51
N SER A 390 -53.43 20.02 11.71
CA SER A 390 -53.68 18.71 11.05
C SER A 390 -53.52 18.71 9.51
N ASP A 391 -54.08 19.69 8.77
CA ASP A 391 -54.01 19.71 7.29
C ASP A 391 -52.59 19.93 6.76
N LYS A 392 -51.80 20.78 7.44
CA LYS A 392 -50.41 21.05 7.05
C LYS A 392 -49.51 19.87 7.35
N LEU A 393 -49.79 19.15 8.44
CA LEU A 393 -49.04 17.97 8.84
C LEU A 393 -49.15 16.86 7.80
N ALA A 394 -50.38 16.55 7.35
CA ALA A 394 -50.62 15.58 6.29
C ALA A 394 -49.91 15.97 4.98
N SER A 395 -50.08 17.22 4.52
CA SER A 395 -49.44 17.69 3.29
C SER A 395 -47.91 17.69 3.32
N THR A 396 -47.30 17.78 4.51
CA THR A 396 -45.83 17.74 4.65
C THR A 396 -45.34 16.29 4.69
N ALA A 397 -46.06 15.38 5.35
CA ALA A 397 -45.78 13.94 5.31
C ALA A 397 -45.89 13.36 3.89
N GLU A 398 -46.90 13.77 3.11
CA GLU A 398 -47.03 13.36 1.70
C GLU A 398 -45.78 13.74 0.89
N LYS A 399 -45.26 14.96 1.07
CA LYS A 399 -44.02 15.40 0.44
C LYS A 399 -42.81 14.59 0.89
N VAL A 400 -42.72 14.22 2.17
CA VAL A 400 -41.64 13.33 2.66
C VAL A 400 -41.71 11.99 1.96
N ILE A 401 -42.90 11.38 1.81
CA ILE A 401 -43.07 10.10 1.10
C ILE A 401 -42.65 10.23 -0.37
N GLU A 402 -43.10 11.29 -1.05
CA GLU A 402 -42.75 11.55 -2.46
C GLU A 402 -41.24 11.70 -2.65
N GLU A 403 -40.57 12.47 -1.78
CA GLU A 403 -39.13 12.68 -1.85
C GLU A 403 -38.33 11.43 -1.47
N CYS A 404 -38.75 10.67 -0.46
CA CYS A 404 -38.14 9.38 -0.12
C CYS A 404 -38.23 8.38 -1.29
N ALA A 405 -39.37 8.33 -1.98
CA ALA A 405 -39.53 7.50 -3.16
C ALA A 405 -38.66 7.99 -4.33
N ARG A 406 -38.59 9.31 -4.56
CA ARG A 406 -37.75 9.91 -5.61
C ARG A 406 -36.26 9.63 -5.39
N LEU A 407 -35.80 9.68 -4.14
CA LEU A 407 -34.41 9.45 -3.74
C LEU A 407 -34.08 7.97 -3.51
N ASN A 408 -35.06 7.07 -3.66
CA ASN A 408 -34.93 5.64 -3.38
C ASN A 408 -34.50 5.31 -1.94
N LEU A 409 -34.84 6.14 -0.96
CA LEU A 409 -34.47 5.95 0.45
C LEU A 409 -35.37 4.95 1.19
N ASN A 410 -36.47 4.51 0.55
CA ASN A 410 -37.43 3.59 1.15
C ASN A 410 -36.77 2.29 1.66
N SER A 411 -35.82 1.74 0.90
CA SER A 411 -35.09 0.53 1.31
C SER A 411 -34.19 0.75 2.52
N ASP A 412 -33.56 1.90 2.62
CA ASP A 412 -32.57 2.23 3.66
C ASP A 412 -33.21 2.35 5.05
N ILE A 413 -34.45 2.85 5.09
CA ILE A 413 -35.25 3.04 6.32
C ILE A 413 -36.32 1.96 6.52
N GLY A 414 -36.36 0.95 5.66
CA GLY A 414 -37.28 -0.19 5.74
C GLY A 414 -38.75 0.15 5.47
N LEU A 415 -39.03 1.16 4.64
CA LEU A 415 -40.38 1.52 4.20
C LEU A 415 -40.74 0.86 2.88
N SER A 416 -42.03 0.52 2.72
CA SER A 416 -42.56 0.05 1.44
C SER A 416 -42.71 1.21 0.44
N ALA A 417 -42.77 0.91 -0.86
CA ALA A 417 -43.06 1.91 -1.89
C ALA A 417 -44.48 2.50 -1.77
N GLU A 418 -45.35 1.87 -0.98
CA GLU A 418 -46.75 2.25 -0.74
C GLU A 418 -46.94 2.71 0.72
N CYS A 419 -45.89 3.28 1.32
CA CYS A 419 -45.88 3.77 2.69
C CYS A 419 -47.07 4.69 2.98
N SER A 420 -47.81 4.38 4.05
CA SER A 420 -48.92 5.20 4.53
C SER A 420 -48.44 6.39 5.38
N LEU A 421 -49.31 7.39 5.56
CA LEU A 421 -49.04 8.55 6.40
C LEU A 421 -48.73 8.17 7.86
N GLU A 422 -49.37 7.11 8.39
CA GLU A 422 -49.12 6.61 9.75
C GLU A 422 -47.79 5.86 9.87
N GLU A 423 -47.31 5.25 8.79
CA GLU A 423 -46.00 4.57 8.78
C GLU A 423 -44.87 5.59 8.73
N ILE A 424 -44.95 6.62 7.87
CA ILE A 424 -43.92 7.66 7.81
C ILE A 424 -43.87 8.52 9.08
N ASP A 425 -45.01 8.85 9.70
CA ASP A 425 -45.04 9.64 10.95
C ASP A 425 -44.27 8.93 12.08
N ARG A 426 -44.41 7.61 12.18
CA ARG A 426 -43.70 6.79 13.19
C ARG A 426 -42.20 6.67 12.95
N ARG A 427 -41.72 7.01 11.75
CA ARG A 427 -40.33 6.83 11.31
C ARG A 427 -39.63 8.16 11.01
N MET A 428 -40.29 9.28 11.28
CA MET A 428 -39.81 10.60 10.89
C MET A 428 -38.49 10.97 11.59
N ASP A 429 -38.37 10.66 12.87
CA ASP A 429 -37.15 10.90 13.65
C ASP A 429 -36.00 9.99 13.19
N GLU A 430 -36.27 8.70 12.96
CA GLU A 430 -35.30 7.74 12.39
C GLU A 430 -34.81 8.16 11.00
N LEU A 431 -35.71 8.65 10.14
CA LEU A 431 -35.36 9.19 8.83
C LEU A 431 -34.52 10.47 8.96
N TYR A 432 -34.87 11.36 9.88
CA TYR A 432 -34.10 12.57 10.13
C TYR A 432 -32.68 12.25 10.58
N ASP A 433 -32.54 11.34 11.55
CA ASP A 433 -31.25 10.90 12.09
C ASP A 433 -30.39 10.20 11.04
N TYR A 434 -31.00 9.32 10.22
CA TYR A 434 -30.33 8.68 9.10
C TYR A 434 -29.77 9.72 8.09
N LEU A 435 -30.57 10.72 7.73
CA LEU A 435 -30.12 11.77 6.79
C LEU A 435 -29.00 12.63 7.39
N LEU A 436 -29.03 12.92 8.69
CA LEU A 436 -27.95 13.61 9.39
C LEU A 436 -26.67 12.77 9.44
N GLU A 437 -26.79 11.45 9.65
CA GLU A 437 -25.66 10.52 9.62
C GLU A 437 -25.01 10.49 8.24
N VAL A 438 -25.82 10.33 7.18
CA VAL A 438 -25.34 10.36 5.79
C VAL A 438 -24.62 11.68 5.49
N LYS A 439 -25.21 12.81 5.89
CA LYS A 439 -24.63 14.15 5.68
C LYS A 439 -23.31 14.35 6.43
N ASP A 440 -23.21 13.82 7.65
CA ASP A 440 -22.03 13.97 8.50
C ASP A 440 -20.99 12.85 8.31
N ALA A 441 -21.25 11.86 7.46
CA ALA A 441 -20.31 10.78 7.16
C ALA A 441 -18.99 11.33 6.61
N MET A 442 -17.86 10.82 7.11
CA MET A 442 -16.54 11.18 6.57
C MET A 442 -16.23 10.33 5.34
N ILE A 443 -15.93 10.99 4.23
CA ILE A 443 -15.52 10.35 2.98
C ILE A 443 -14.17 10.90 2.51
N LYS A 444 -13.54 10.20 1.57
CA LYS A 444 -12.33 10.67 0.90
C LYS A 444 -12.73 11.71 -0.16
N ASP A 445 -12.20 12.92 -0.08
CA ASP A 445 -12.35 13.98 -1.09
C ASP A 445 -11.16 13.93 -2.07
N GLY A 446 -11.25 12.97 -2.98
CA GLY A 446 -10.24 12.73 -4.02
C GLY A 446 -9.14 11.76 -3.62
N LEU A 447 -7.93 12.01 -4.12
CA LEU A 447 -6.76 11.15 -3.97
C LEU A 447 -5.59 11.95 -3.40
N HIS A 448 -4.67 11.28 -2.71
CA HIS A 448 -3.43 11.89 -2.25
C HIS A 448 -2.40 11.97 -3.38
N ILE A 449 -1.57 13.02 -3.40
CA ILE A 449 -0.41 13.16 -4.28
C ILE A 449 0.84 13.17 -3.40
N LEU A 450 1.83 12.32 -3.70
CA LEU A 450 3.04 12.22 -2.89
C LEU A 450 3.76 13.58 -2.79
N GLY A 451 4.08 13.98 -1.56
CA GLY A 451 4.76 15.24 -1.27
C GLY A 451 3.82 16.45 -1.18
N GLU A 452 2.51 16.28 -1.43
CA GLU A 452 1.54 17.36 -1.30
C GLU A 452 0.73 17.26 0.00
N ILE A 453 0.56 18.40 0.67
CA ILE A 453 -0.35 18.54 1.80
C ILE A 453 -1.68 19.14 1.33
N PRO A 454 -2.83 18.75 1.91
CA PRO A 454 -4.10 19.43 1.65
C PRO A 454 -3.98 20.94 1.91
N SER A 455 -4.69 21.74 1.13
CA SER A 455 -4.73 23.20 1.28
C SER A 455 -6.17 23.72 1.25
N GLY A 456 -6.38 24.95 1.74
CA GLY A 456 -7.70 25.59 1.75
C GLY A 456 -8.74 24.80 2.53
N GLU A 457 -9.94 24.63 1.94
CA GLU A 457 -11.07 23.92 2.57
C GLU A 457 -10.75 22.45 2.87
N ARG A 458 -10.04 21.75 1.97
CA ARG A 458 -9.59 20.36 2.20
C ARG A 458 -8.71 20.22 3.43
N MET A 459 -7.86 21.21 3.69
CA MET A 459 -7.04 21.23 4.91
C MET A 459 -7.91 21.40 6.15
N CYS A 460 -8.87 22.33 6.12
CA CYS A 460 -9.80 22.54 7.23
C CYS A 460 -10.61 21.27 7.55
N GLU A 461 -11.17 20.62 6.52
CA GLU A 461 -11.92 19.37 6.70
C GLU A 461 -11.04 18.21 7.17
N THR A 462 -9.81 18.10 6.65
CA THR A 462 -8.85 17.09 7.13
C THR A 462 -8.51 17.30 8.60
N ILE A 463 -8.23 18.54 9.02
CA ILE A 463 -8.00 18.86 10.44
C ILE A 463 -9.24 18.53 11.27
N TYR A 464 -10.43 18.92 10.80
CA TYR A 464 -11.69 18.60 11.45
C TYR A 464 -11.88 17.08 11.64
N SER A 465 -11.55 16.28 10.62
CA SER A 465 -11.66 14.83 10.69
C SER A 465 -10.74 14.21 11.75
N ILE A 466 -9.54 14.77 11.92
CA ILE A 466 -8.55 14.29 12.90
C ILE A 466 -9.04 14.62 14.31
N VAL A 467 -9.57 15.83 14.53
CA VAL A 467 -10.04 16.27 15.85
C VAL A 467 -11.48 15.84 16.17
N ARG A 468 -12.13 15.08 15.28
CA ARG A 468 -13.46 14.51 15.50
C ARG A 468 -13.45 13.44 16.60
N TYR A 469 -12.31 12.81 16.84
CA TYR A 469 -12.11 11.82 17.88
C TYR A 469 -11.22 12.36 19.01
N PRO A 470 -11.42 11.90 20.26
CA PRO A 470 -10.53 12.25 21.35
C PRO A 470 -9.13 11.67 21.09
N ASN A 471 -8.10 12.38 21.52
CA ASN A 471 -6.71 11.94 21.44
C ASN A 471 -6.13 11.82 22.85
N SER A 472 -6.10 10.58 23.37
CA SER A 472 -5.71 10.29 24.75
C SER A 472 -6.54 11.12 25.74
N THR A 473 -5.91 12.01 26.51
CA THR A 473 -6.58 12.88 27.50
C THR A 473 -7.21 14.13 26.89
N VAL A 474 -6.97 14.42 25.62
CA VAL A 474 -7.54 15.58 24.92
C VAL A 474 -8.90 15.19 24.32
N PRO A 475 -10.01 15.86 24.70
CA PRO A 475 -11.33 15.55 24.15
C PRO A 475 -11.40 15.91 22.66
N SER A 476 -12.36 15.32 21.95
CA SER A 476 -12.64 15.72 20.58
C SER A 476 -13.13 17.17 20.51
N LEU A 477 -13.03 17.81 19.33
CA LEU A 477 -13.59 19.15 19.12
C LEU A 477 -15.10 19.19 19.39
N ARG A 478 -15.84 18.16 18.97
CA ARG A 478 -17.29 18.06 19.18
C ARG A 478 -17.64 17.94 20.66
N GLU A 479 -16.90 17.10 21.39
CA GLU A 479 -17.06 16.93 22.84
C GLU A 479 -16.70 18.19 23.61
N ALA A 480 -15.66 18.92 23.20
CA ALA A 480 -15.29 20.20 23.81
C ALA A 480 -16.41 21.25 23.62
N VAL A 481 -17.02 21.30 22.44
CA VAL A 481 -18.18 22.17 22.18
C VAL A 481 -19.37 21.73 23.02
N ALA A 482 -19.75 20.45 23.02
CA ALA A 482 -20.86 19.93 23.83
C ALA A 482 -20.71 20.31 25.31
N ARG A 483 -19.53 20.07 25.89
CA ARG A 483 -19.22 20.43 27.28
C ARG A 483 -19.34 21.93 27.56
N SER A 484 -18.97 22.79 26.60
CA SER A 484 -19.11 24.24 26.76
C SER A 484 -20.57 24.70 26.85
N HIS A 485 -21.48 23.89 26.31
CA HIS A 485 -22.94 24.06 26.41
C HIS A 485 -23.58 23.26 27.55
N GLY A 486 -22.78 22.58 28.39
CA GLY A 486 -23.29 21.73 29.47
C GLY A 486 -23.92 20.42 28.99
N LEU A 487 -23.61 20.00 27.76
CA LEU A 487 -24.14 18.78 27.13
C LEU A 487 -23.11 17.65 27.16
N ASP A 488 -23.61 16.42 27.21
CA ASP A 488 -22.80 15.22 27.08
C ASP A 488 -22.82 14.69 25.64
N MET A 489 -21.64 14.45 25.07
CA MET A 489 -21.52 14.02 23.67
C MET A 489 -22.06 12.61 23.44
N GLU A 490 -21.93 11.71 24.42
CA GLU A 490 -22.41 10.33 24.29
C GLU A 490 -23.94 10.28 24.31
N GLU A 491 -24.58 11.12 25.13
CA GLU A 491 -26.04 11.30 25.13
C GLU A 491 -26.53 11.88 23.79
N LEU A 492 -25.88 12.93 23.28
CA LEU A 492 -26.24 13.54 21.99
C LEU A 492 -26.11 12.57 20.80
N LEU A 493 -25.16 11.63 20.84
CA LEU A 493 -25.00 10.63 19.78
C LEU A 493 -26.03 9.49 19.88
N LYS A 494 -26.58 9.22 21.07
CA LYS A 494 -27.60 8.19 21.28
C LYS A 494 -29.00 8.66 20.89
N ASP A 495 -29.25 9.96 20.97
CA ASP A 495 -30.55 10.56 20.67
C ASP A 495 -30.38 11.89 19.89
N PRO A 496 -29.93 11.85 18.62
CA PRO A 496 -29.61 13.07 17.85
C PRO A 496 -30.84 13.93 17.52
N SER A 497 -32.01 13.30 17.37
CA SER A 497 -33.32 13.94 17.18
C SER A 497 -34.03 14.27 18.50
N GLY A 498 -33.46 13.82 19.64
CA GLY A 498 -33.93 14.10 20.98
C GLY A 498 -34.03 15.59 21.27
N ARG A 499 -35.01 15.96 22.11
CA ARG A 499 -35.23 17.33 22.54
C ARG A 499 -35.17 17.43 24.05
N GLN A 500 -34.63 18.54 24.54
CA GLN A 500 -34.66 18.83 25.97
C GLN A 500 -36.06 19.24 26.44
N GLU A 501 -36.28 19.24 27.76
CA GLU A 501 -37.57 19.64 28.35
C GLU A 501 -37.98 21.08 28.00
N ASP A 502 -37.01 21.94 27.67
CA ASP A 502 -37.24 23.32 27.23
C ASP A 502 -37.51 23.44 25.71
N GLY A 503 -37.49 22.32 24.99
CA GLY A 503 -37.72 22.23 23.55
C GLY A 503 -36.50 22.53 22.68
N THR A 504 -35.31 22.67 23.26
CA THR A 504 -34.03 22.83 22.52
C THR A 504 -33.45 21.52 22.01
#